data_AF-A0A7J5Y4J6-F1
#
_entry.id   AF-A0A7J5Y4J6-F1
#
_cell.length_a   1.000
_cell.length_b   1.000
_cell.length_c   1.000
_cell.angle_alpha   90.00
_cell.angle_beta   90.00
_cell.angle_gamma   90.00
#
_symmetry.space_group_name_H-M   'P 1'
#
loop_
_entity.id
_entity.type
_entity.pdbx_description
1 polymer ?
#
loop_
_entity_poly.entity_id
_entity_poly.type
_entity_poly.pdbx_seq_one_letter_code
_entity_poly.pdbx_strand_id
1 'polypeptide(L)'
;MASVEEKKGIVSDYLQWYIIGRNSSVIDRFKEGLSALQFLNALQQHPTLLAPVLCHSEKRLTALELERLFKPDLSPPGSNRRLGESQTLGYWADYLLDCEGL
;
A
#
# COMPACT_ATOMS: atom_id res chain seq x y z
N MET A 1 29.65 -19.63 28.91
CA MET A 1 28.65 -18.56 28.67
C MET A 1 28.52 -18.42 27.17
N ALA A 2 27.31 -18.54 26.61
CA ALA A 2 27.11 -18.40 25.16
C ALA A 2 27.52 -17.01 24.68
N SER A 3 28.21 -16.91 23.54
CA SER A 3 28.63 -15.63 22.97
C SER A 3 27.42 -14.80 22.52
N VAL A 4 27.61 -13.50 22.30
CA VAL A 4 26.52 -12.63 21.81
C VAL A 4 26.06 -13.07 20.41
N GLU A 5 26.99 -13.53 19.59
CA GLU A 5 26.76 -14.05 18.24
C GLU A 5 25.93 -15.34 18.28
N GLU A 6 26.24 -16.25 19.20
CA GLU A 6 25.49 -17.50 19.39
C GLU A 6 24.03 -17.22 19.80
N LYS A 7 23.82 -16.25 20.69
CA LYS A 7 22.46 -15.82 21.07
C LYS A 7 21.68 -15.21 19.89
N LYS A 8 22.33 -14.42 19.03
CA LYS A 8 21.70 -13.87 17.82
C LYS A 8 21.29 -14.99 16.84
N GLY A 9 22.13 -16.00 16.69
CA GLY A 9 21.81 -17.19 15.88
C GLY A 9 20.57 -17.90 16.37
N ILE A 10 20.49 -18.20 17.67
CA ILE A 10 19.32 -18.84 18.29
C ILE A 10 18.05 -18.03 18.06
N VAL A 11 18.11 -16.70 18.21
CA VAL A 11 16.94 -15.82 17.97
C VAL A 11 16.54 -15.86 16.50
N SER A 12 17.49 -15.80 15.56
CA SER A 12 17.22 -15.87 14.12
C SER A 12 16.55 -17.19 13.74
N ASP A 13 17.08 -18.32 14.22
CA ASP A 13 16.54 -19.65 13.94
C ASP A 13 15.14 -19.81 14.52
N TYR A 14 14.91 -19.31 15.75
CA TYR A 14 13.61 -19.30 16.37
C TYR A 14 12.60 -18.46 15.56
N LEU A 15 12.97 -17.26 15.10
CA LEU A 15 12.11 -16.41 14.28
C LEU A 15 11.79 -17.08 12.94
N GLN A 16 12.78 -17.69 12.28
CA GLN A 16 12.58 -18.42 11.03
C GLN A 16 11.60 -19.57 11.23
N TRP A 17 11.76 -20.36 12.29
CA TRP A 17 10.83 -21.42 12.63
C TRP A 17 9.44 -20.88 12.97
N TYR A 18 9.33 -19.84 13.79
CA TYR A 18 8.06 -19.30 14.25
C TYR A 18 7.23 -18.66 13.12
N ILE A 19 7.90 -17.97 12.20
CA ILE A 19 7.23 -17.27 11.10
C ILE A 19 6.98 -18.22 9.93
N ILE A 20 7.99 -18.98 9.50
CA ILE A 20 7.92 -19.80 8.30
C ILE A 20 7.67 -21.27 8.65
N GLY A 21 8.50 -21.84 9.53
CA GLY A 21 8.48 -23.28 9.85
C GLY A 21 7.13 -23.78 10.36
N ARG A 22 6.54 -23.09 11.35
CA ARG A 22 5.24 -23.51 11.95
C ARG A 22 4.07 -23.38 10.98
N ASN A 23 4.20 -22.53 9.96
CA ASN A 23 3.16 -22.23 8.98
C ASN A 23 3.44 -22.90 7.62
N SER A 24 4.43 -23.80 7.53
CA SER A 24 4.93 -24.35 6.27
C SER A 24 3.83 -24.94 5.40
N SER A 25 2.94 -25.74 5.97
CA SER A 25 1.82 -26.37 5.25
C SER A 25 0.87 -25.35 4.61
N VAL A 26 0.58 -24.23 5.29
CA VAL A 26 -0.27 -23.16 4.77
C VAL A 26 0.46 -22.38 3.69
N ILE A 27 1.75 -22.12 3.89
CA ILE A 27 2.61 -21.43 2.91
C ILE A 27 2.72 -22.26 1.63
N ASP A 28 2.88 -23.58 1.74
CA ASP A 28 3.01 -24.47 0.58
C ASP A 28 1.71 -24.55 -0.21
N ARG A 29 0.55 -24.69 0.46
CA ARG A 29 -0.76 -24.60 -0.20
C ARG A 29 -1.00 -23.24 -0.86
N PHE A 30 -0.52 -22.16 -0.25
CA PHE A 30 -0.60 -20.83 -0.85
C PHE A 30 0.26 -20.75 -2.13
N LYS A 31 1.49 -21.27 -2.09
CA LYS A 31 2.37 -21.36 -3.28
C LYS A 31 1.75 -22.22 -4.38
N GLU A 32 1.10 -23.34 -4.05
CA GLU A 32 0.36 -24.16 -5.01
C GLU A 32 -0.76 -23.36 -5.68
N GLY A 33 -1.55 -22.63 -4.88
CA GLY A 33 -2.60 -21.73 -5.40
C GLY A 33 -2.05 -20.67 -6.35
N LEU A 34 -0.95 -20.02 -5.99
CA LEU A 34 -0.28 -19.04 -6.87
C LEU A 34 0.32 -19.72 -8.12
N SER A 35 0.72 -20.98 -8.04
CA SER A 35 1.28 -21.73 -9.17
C SER A 35 0.23 -22.16 -10.18
N ALA A 36 -1.05 -22.28 -9.79
CA ALA A 36 -2.14 -22.75 -10.65
C ALA A 36 -2.26 -21.96 -11.96
N LEU A 37 -1.96 -20.65 -11.94
CA LEU A 37 -1.96 -19.77 -13.10
C LEU A 37 -0.56 -19.21 -13.45
N GLN A 38 0.50 -19.90 -13.04
CA GLN A 38 1.90 -19.46 -13.21
C GLN A 38 2.24 -18.13 -12.53
N PHE A 39 1.38 -17.63 -11.64
CA PHE A 39 1.59 -16.36 -10.96
C PHE A 39 2.78 -16.41 -9.99
N LEU A 40 3.04 -17.56 -9.36
CA LEU A 40 4.24 -17.74 -8.53
C LEU A 40 5.54 -17.54 -9.34
N ASN A 41 5.57 -17.96 -10.61
CA ASN A 41 6.72 -17.76 -11.48
C ASN A 41 6.96 -16.27 -11.74
N ALA A 42 5.91 -15.54 -12.13
CA ALA A 42 5.97 -14.09 -12.33
C ALA A 42 6.41 -13.35 -11.05
N LEU A 43 5.94 -13.79 -9.88
CA LEU A 43 6.37 -13.25 -8.58
C LEU A 43 7.87 -13.41 -8.34
N GLN A 44 8.42 -14.57 -8.64
CA GLN A 44 9.85 -14.85 -8.44
C GLN A 44 10.73 -14.10 -9.45
N GLN A 45 10.25 -13.91 -10.68
CA GLN A 45 10.98 -13.16 -11.72
C GLN A 45 10.95 -11.64 -11.51
N HIS A 46 9.86 -11.11 -10.95
CA HIS A 46 9.62 -9.67 -10.83
C HIS A 46 9.17 -9.24 -9.42
N PRO A 47 9.92 -9.59 -8.35
CA PRO A 47 9.48 -9.33 -6.98
C PRO A 47 9.34 -7.84 -6.66
N THR A 48 10.22 -6.99 -7.20
CA THR A 48 10.19 -5.53 -6.97
C THR A 48 9.01 -4.84 -7.62
N LEU A 49 8.50 -5.36 -8.75
CA LEU A 49 7.33 -4.82 -9.45
C LEU A 49 6.04 -5.22 -8.75
N LEU A 50 5.98 -6.43 -8.20
CA LEU A 50 4.77 -7.00 -7.62
C LEU A 50 4.62 -6.67 -6.12
N ALA A 51 5.71 -6.46 -5.39
CA ALA A 51 5.67 -6.11 -3.97
C ALA A 51 4.81 -4.88 -3.65
N PRO A 52 4.86 -3.75 -4.39
CA PRO A 52 4.00 -2.60 -4.12
C PRO A 52 2.50 -2.85 -4.31
N VAL A 53 2.14 -3.88 -5.08
CA VAL A 53 0.73 -4.23 -5.40
C VAL A 53 0.18 -5.25 -4.39
N LEU A 54 1.03 -6.17 -3.91
CA LEU A 54 0.62 -7.30 -3.07
C LEU A 54 0.95 -7.13 -1.59
N CYS A 55 1.96 -6.33 -1.29
CA CYS A 55 2.38 -6.05 0.07
C CYS A 55 2.00 -4.62 0.45
N HIS A 56 1.90 -4.37 1.75
CA HIS A 56 1.72 -3.01 2.22
C HIS A 56 2.91 -2.15 1.78
N SER A 57 2.61 -1.07 1.07
CA SER A 57 3.54 0.00 0.79
C SER A 57 3.05 1.23 1.54
N GLU A 58 3.93 1.85 2.33
CA GLU A 58 3.65 3.11 3.02
C GLU A 58 3.66 4.26 2.01
N LYS A 59 2.77 4.20 1.02
CA LYS A 59 2.54 5.30 0.10
C LYS A 59 1.52 6.23 0.73
N ARG A 60 2.00 7.30 1.34
CA ARG A 60 1.13 8.38 1.83
C ARG A 60 0.40 9.00 0.64
N LEU A 61 -0.93 9.05 0.71
CA LEU A 61 -1.75 9.73 -0.28
C LEU A 61 -1.53 11.24 -0.15
N THR A 62 -1.20 11.89 -1.27
CA THR A 62 -1.00 13.35 -1.29
C THR A 62 -2.29 14.10 -1.60
N ALA A 63 -2.36 15.37 -1.19
CA ALA A 63 -3.43 16.31 -1.55
C ALA A 63 -3.63 16.36 -3.06
N LEU A 64 -2.54 16.46 -3.82
CA LEU A 64 -2.57 16.50 -5.29
C LEU A 64 -3.10 15.19 -5.90
N GLU A 65 -2.72 14.04 -5.36
CA GLU A 65 -3.27 12.76 -5.81
C GLU A 65 -4.76 12.68 -5.51
N LEU A 66 -5.18 13.09 -4.31
CA LEU A 66 -6.59 13.07 -3.89
C LEU A 66 -7.46 14.03 -4.71
N GLU A 67 -6.97 15.22 -5.03
CA GLU A 67 -7.63 16.18 -5.91
C GLU A 67 -7.85 15.61 -7.32
N ARG A 68 -6.88 14.86 -7.86
CA ARG A 68 -6.98 14.25 -9.19
C ARG A 68 -7.93 13.06 -9.26
N LEU A 69 -8.17 12.39 -8.14
CA LEU A 69 -9.08 11.23 -8.07
C LEU A 69 -10.54 11.62 -8.24
N PHE A 70 -10.91 12.85 -7.84
CA PHE A 70 -12.30 13.30 -7.85
C PHE A 70 -12.48 14.46 -8.83
N LYS A 71 -13.33 14.25 -9.84
CA LYS A 71 -13.77 15.33 -10.72
C LYS A 71 -15.13 15.81 -10.24
N PRO A 72 -15.25 17.04 -9.72
CA PRO A 72 -16.53 17.58 -9.29
C PRO A 72 -17.46 17.69 -10.51
N ASP A 73 -18.69 17.24 -10.36
CA ASP A 73 -19.74 17.50 -11.34
C ASP A 73 -20.32 18.90 -11.06
N LEU A 74 -20.29 19.73 -12.09
CA LEU A 74 -20.41 21.17 -11.96
C LEU A 74 -21.57 21.70 -12.78
N SER A 75 -22.29 22.68 -12.25
CA SER A 75 -23.33 23.35 -13.01
C SER A 75 -22.78 23.96 -14.30
N PRO A 76 -23.64 24.11 -15.34
CA PRO A 76 -23.25 24.78 -16.57
C PRO A 76 -22.65 26.17 -16.31
N PRO A 77 -21.67 26.60 -17.13
CA PRO A 77 -21.14 27.96 -17.07
C PRO A 77 -22.25 29.02 -17.13
N GLY A 78 -22.18 30.03 -16.26
CA GLY A 78 -23.20 31.09 -16.17
C GLY A 78 -24.37 30.78 -15.24
N SER A 79 -24.45 29.59 -14.65
CA SER A 79 -25.42 29.31 -13.58
C SER A 79 -25.16 30.16 -12.34
N ASN A 80 -26.22 30.61 -11.65
CA ASN A 80 -26.12 31.30 -10.36
C ASN A 80 -25.43 30.45 -9.28
N ARG A 81 -25.38 29.12 -9.45
CA ARG A 81 -24.71 28.20 -8.53
C ARG A 81 -23.18 28.22 -8.67
N ARG A 82 -22.67 28.78 -9.78
CA ARG A 82 -21.27 28.62 -10.17
C ARG A 82 -20.30 29.28 -9.21
N LEU A 83 -20.67 30.44 -8.67
CA LEU A 83 -19.86 31.15 -7.67
C LEU A 83 -19.67 30.31 -6.39
N GLY A 84 -20.76 29.73 -5.88
CA GLY A 84 -20.71 28.89 -4.68
C GLY A 84 -19.94 27.59 -4.91
N GLU A 85 -20.09 26.97 -6.09
CA GLU A 85 -19.30 25.79 -6.47
C GLU A 85 -17.81 26.11 -6.50
N SER A 86 -17.40 27.23 -7.10
CA SER A 86 -16.00 27.65 -7.13
C SER A 86 -15.43 27.90 -5.72
N GLN A 87 -16.22 28.50 -4.83
CA GLN A 87 -15.81 28.71 -3.44
C GLN A 87 -15.63 27.39 -2.69
N THR A 88 -16.57 26.45 -2.86
CA THR A 88 -16.48 25.11 -2.25
C THR A 88 -15.25 24.34 -2.75
N LEU A 89 -14.89 24.48 -4.03
CA LEU A 89 -13.66 23.88 -4.56
C LEU A 89 -12.40 24.51 -3.94
N GLY A 90 -12.40 25.82 -3.68
CA GLY A 90 -11.33 26.48 -2.93
C GLY A 90 -11.18 25.91 -1.53
N TYR A 91 -12.27 25.82 -0.77
CA TYR A 91 -12.25 25.22 0.57
C TYR A 91 -11.81 23.77 0.59
N TRP A 92 -12.18 22.98 -0.43
CA TRP A 92 -11.70 21.63 -0.58
C TRP A 92 -10.19 21.58 -0.80
N ALA A 93 -9.66 22.42 -1.69
CA ALA A 93 -8.22 22.50 -1.95
C ALA A 93 -7.44 22.92 -0.69
N ASP A 94 -7.92 23.93 0.03
CA ASP A 94 -7.31 24.41 1.29
C ASP A 94 -7.30 23.29 2.34
N TYR A 95 -8.43 22.60 2.53
CA TYR A 95 -8.53 21.46 3.45
C TYR A 95 -7.54 20.32 3.11
N LEU A 96 -7.33 20.06 1.82
CA LEU A 96 -6.37 19.05 1.39
C LEU A 96 -4.93 19.43 1.74
N LEU A 97 -4.56 20.72 1.57
CA LEU A 97 -3.25 21.24 1.95
C LEU A 97 -3.03 21.19 3.46
N ASP A 98 -4.05 21.57 4.24
CA ASP A 98 -4.02 21.47 5.71
C ASP A 98 -3.74 20.03 6.18
N CYS A 99 -4.32 19.03 5.50
CA CYS A 99 -4.09 17.61 5.80
C CYS A 99 -2.65 17.15 5.54
N GLU A 100 -1.91 17.86 4.68
CA GLU A 100 -0.48 17.64 4.44
C GLU A 100 0.41 18.45 5.39
N GLY A 101 -0.16 19.40 6.14
CA GLY A 101 0.57 20.32 7.01
C GLY A 101 1.26 21.46 6.23
N LEU A 102 0.68 21.87 5.09
CA LEU A 102 1.13 22.98 4.25
C LEU A 102 0.23 24.20 4.42
#